data_AF-A0A3B1AV61-F1
#
_entry.id   AF-A0A3B1AV61-F1
#
_cell.length_a   1.000
_cell.length_b   1.000
_cell.length_c   1.000
_cell.angle_alpha   90.00
_cell.angle_beta   90.00
_cell.angle_gamma   90.00
#
_symmetry.space_group_name_H-M   'P 1'
#
loop_
_entity.id
_entity.type
_entity.pdbx_description
1 polymer ?
#
loop_
_entity_poly.entity_id
_entity_poly.type
_entity_poly.pdbx_seq_one_letter_code
_entity_poly.pdbx_strand_id
1 'polypeptide(L)'
;MKTLLIFSVVFFLMGCSGKNQPVDSSNSGKLKEALIIGSAESPDPVLQRVRVLEREGVVKDVVVLESFPVQIHLKASQSIIDELTNISRVKGNLR
;
A
#
# COMPACT_ATOMS: atom_id res chain seq x y z
N MET A 1 -23.12 -55.59 17.77
CA MET A 1 -23.62 -54.32 18.32
C MET A 1 -22.52 -53.28 18.28
N LYS A 2 -22.53 -52.36 17.31
CA LYS A 2 -21.77 -51.10 17.33
C LYS A 2 -22.55 -50.11 16.46
N THR A 3 -23.38 -49.31 17.13
CA THR A 3 -24.26 -48.29 16.55
C THR A 3 -23.43 -47.11 16.04
N LEU A 4 -23.63 -46.77 14.77
CA LEU A 4 -23.03 -45.60 14.12
C LEU A 4 -23.92 -44.38 14.41
N LEU A 5 -23.38 -43.39 15.12
CA LEU A 5 -24.10 -42.16 15.48
C LEU A 5 -24.17 -41.21 14.27
N ILE A 6 -25.40 -40.88 13.88
CA ILE A 6 -25.73 -39.83 12.92
C ILE A 6 -25.76 -38.50 13.67
N PHE A 7 -24.85 -37.57 13.36
CA PHE A 7 -24.95 -36.17 13.77
C PHE A 7 -25.19 -35.31 12.53
N SER A 8 -26.46 -35.15 12.16
CA SER A 8 -26.88 -34.13 11.19
C SER A 8 -27.17 -32.84 11.95
N VAL A 9 -26.15 -31.98 12.07
CA VAL A 9 -26.30 -30.63 12.63
C VAL A 9 -27.09 -29.79 11.63
N VAL A 10 -28.35 -29.53 11.95
CA VAL A 10 -29.23 -28.59 11.25
C VAL A 10 -28.66 -27.18 11.44
N PHE A 11 -28.08 -26.62 10.38
CA PHE A 11 -27.69 -25.21 10.33
C PHE A 11 -28.94 -24.37 10.01
N PHE A 12 -29.52 -23.75 11.04
CA PHE A 12 -30.49 -22.68 10.90
C PHE A 12 -29.74 -21.40 10.50
N LEU A 13 -29.89 -20.95 9.25
CA LEU A 13 -29.45 -19.61 8.84
C LEU A 13 -30.65 -18.66 8.89
N MET A 14 -30.87 -18.08 10.08
CA MET A 14 -31.69 -16.89 10.28
C MET A 14 -30.78 -15.66 10.10
N GLY A 15 -30.77 -15.07 8.91
CA GLY A 15 -30.00 -13.86 8.61
C GLY A 15 -30.91 -12.63 8.53
N CYS A 16 -30.78 -11.72 9.49
CA CYS A 16 -31.53 -10.47 9.59
C CYS A 16 -31.23 -9.48 8.45
N SER A 17 -32.29 -8.84 7.96
CA SER A 17 -32.23 -7.60 7.17
C SER A 17 -31.47 -6.50 7.90
N GLY A 18 -30.30 -6.13 7.36
CA GLY A 18 -29.59 -4.91 7.71
C GLY A 18 -29.54 -3.98 6.50
N LYS A 19 -30.30 -2.87 6.56
CA LYS A 19 -30.14 -1.73 5.63
C LYS A 19 -28.76 -1.12 5.89
N ASN A 20 -27.81 -1.37 4.99
CA ASN A 20 -26.53 -0.65 5.00
C ASN A 20 -26.62 0.52 4.01
N GLN A 21 -26.58 1.74 4.56
CA GLN A 21 -26.28 2.95 3.79
C GLN A 21 -24.94 2.78 3.07
N PRO A 22 -24.78 3.31 1.85
CA PRO A 22 -23.47 3.40 1.21
C PRO A 22 -22.63 4.43 1.99
N VAL A 23 -21.79 3.93 2.89
CA VAL A 23 -20.68 4.71 3.43
C VAL A 23 -19.60 4.69 2.34
N ASP A 24 -19.39 5.84 1.69
CA ASP A 24 -18.35 6.07 0.69
C ASP A 24 -16.96 5.75 1.28
N SER A 25 -16.58 4.48 1.13
CA SER A 25 -15.30 3.89 1.58
C SER A 25 -14.33 3.83 0.39
N SER A 26 -14.10 4.94 -0.30
CA SER A 26 -13.27 4.98 -1.50
C SER A 26 -12.10 5.97 -1.37
N ASN A 27 -11.10 5.64 -0.54
CA ASN A 27 -9.69 6.02 -0.83
C ASN A 27 -8.63 5.44 0.12
N SER A 28 -8.99 4.92 1.31
CA SER A 28 -7.98 4.59 2.34
C SER A 28 -7.18 3.29 2.11
N GLY A 29 -7.54 2.47 1.11
CA GLY A 29 -6.90 1.16 0.87
C GLY A 29 -6.47 0.89 -0.57
N LYS A 30 -6.63 1.84 -1.49
CA LYS A 30 -6.32 1.60 -2.91
C LYS A 30 -4.88 2.02 -3.19
N LEU A 31 -4.05 1.04 -3.56
CA LEU A 31 -2.72 1.32 -4.08
C LEU A 31 -2.83 2.04 -5.43
N LYS A 32 -2.08 3.12 -5.58
CA LYS A 32 -1.94 3.88 -6.82
C LYS A 32 -0.53 3.73 -7.34
N GLU A 33 -0.41 3.66 -8.65
CA GLU A 33 0.88 3.74 -9.33
C GLU A 33 1.38 5.18 -9.33
N ALA A 34 2.69 5.36 -9.07
CA ALA A 34 3.34 6.65 -9.05
C ALA A 34 4.79 6.55 -9.54
N LEU A 35 5.26 7.65 -10.13
CA LEU A 35 6.66 7.91 -10.38
C LEU A 35 7.17 8.86 -9.29
N ILE A 36 8.14 8.40 -8.49
CA ILE A 36 8.84 9.20 -7.50
C ILE A 36 10.23 9.56 -8.03
N ILE A 37 10.59 10.84 -7.90
CA ILE A 37 11.93 11.31 -8.20
C ILE A 37 12.77 11.26 -6.93
N GLY A 38 13.91 10.57 -6.99
CA GLY A 38 14.88 10.49 -5.91
C GLY A 38 15.57 11.81 -5.63
N SER A 39 16.44 11.82 -4.62
CA SER A 39 17.34 12.93 -4.36
C SER A 39 18.64 12.78 -5.17
N ALA A 40 19.30 13.91 -5.46
CA ALA A 40 20.65 13.93 -6.01
C ALA A 40 21.74 13.70 -4.94
N GLU A 41 21.35 13.49 -3.68
CA GLU A 41 22.26 13.20 -2.57
C GLU A 41 22.81 11.76 -2.60
N SER A 42 23.94 11.56 -1.91
CA SER A 42 24.55 10.24 -1.74
C SER A 42 24.81 9.95 -0.25
N PRO A 43 24.18 8.91 0.34
CA PRO A 43 23.17 8.05 -0.27
C PRO A 43 21.84 8.79 -0.51
N ASP A 44 21.04 8.36 -1.48
CA ASP A 44 19.73 8.96 -1.77
C ASP A 44 18.72 8.64 -0.64
N PRO A 45 18.28 9.63 0.16
CA PRO A 45 17.31 9.41 1.24
C PRO A 45 15.95 8.90 0.75
N VAL A 46 15.52 9.26 -0.46
CA VAL A 46 14.25 8.79 -1.03
C VAL A 46 14.35 7.30 -1.33
N LEU A 47 15.42 6.89 -2.03
CA LEU A 47 15.66 5.49 -2.35
C LEU A 47 15.84 4.64 -1.08
N GLN A 48 16.51 5.17 -0.06
CA GLN A 48 16.61 4.49 1.25
C GLN A 48 15.23 4.27 1.87
N ARG A 49 14.36 5.30 1.85
CA ARG A 49 13.00 5.18 2.41
C ARG A 49 12.15 4.19 1.63
N VAL A 50 12.19 4.22 0.30
CA VAL A 50 11.48 3.25 -0.56
C VAL A 50 11.88 1.82 -0.21
N ARG A 51 13.17 1.52 -0.07
CA ARG A 51 13.66 0.17 0.30
C ARG A 51 13.18 -0.30 1.68
N VAL A 52 12.95 0.63 2.62
CA VAL A 52 12.36 0.29 3.92
C VAL A 52 10.89 -0.09 3.75
N LEU A 53 10.12 0.76 3.08
CA LEU A 53 8.68 0.57 2.89
C LEU A 53 8.35 -0.65 2.02
N GLU A 54 9.22 -0.98 1.06
CA GLU A 54 9.11 -2.20 0.26
C GLU A 54 9.29 -3.45 1.12
N ARG A 55 10.31 -3.49 2.00
CA ARG A 55 10.52 -4.59 2.94
C ARG A 55 9.36 -4.75 3.93
N GLU A 56 8.69 -3.66 4.27
CA GLU A 56 7.50 -3.64 5.12
C GLU A 56 6.21 -4.01 4.36
N GLY A 57 6.27 -4.15 3.02
CA GLY A 57 5.11 -4.45 2.17
C GLY A 57 4.14 -3.29 1.99
N VAL A 58 4.51 -2.08 2.44
CA VAL A 58 3.73 -0.83 2.32
C VAL A 58 3.78 -0.32 0.88
N VAL A 59 4.94 -0.46 0.23
CA VAL A 59 5.17 -0.15 -1.18
C VAL A 59 5.34 -1.45 -1.96
N LYS A 60 4.78 -1.51 -3.17
CA LYS A 60 4.83 -2.69 -4.05
C LYS A 60 5.28 -2.30 -5.46
N ASP A 61 5.65 -3.30 -6.25
CA ASP A 61 6.02 -3.16 -7.67
C ASP A 61 7.10 -2.07 -7.90
N VAL A 62 8.14 -2.07 -7.07
CA VAL A 62 9.21 -1.07 -7.14
C VAL A 62 10.11 -1.37 -8.34
N VAL A 63 10.25 -0.38 -9.22
CA VAL A 63 11.21 -0.41 -10.34
C VAL A 63 12.05 0.86 -10.25
N VAL A 64 13.36 0.68 -10.12
CA VAL A 64 14.33 1.78 -10.09
C VAL A 64 14.97 1.90 -11.46
N LEU A 65 14.89 3.08 -12.07
CA LEU A 65 15.50 3.39 -13.35
C LEU A 65 16.89 3.98 -13.13
N GLU A 66 17.81 3.63 -14.03
CA GLU A 66 19.18 4.15 -14.04
C GLU A 66 19.21 5.61 -14.56
N SER A 67 18.79 6.55 -13.73
CA SER A 67 18.80 7.99 -14.00
C SER A 67 19.40 8.79 -12.84
N PHE A 68 19.70 10.08 -13.07
CA PHE A 68 20.16 10.99 -12.01
C PHE A 68 19.39 12.33 -12.03
N PRO A 69 18.61 12.65 -10.98
CA PRO A 69 18.26 11.79 -9.84
C PRO A 69 17.56 10.50 -10.28
N VAL A 70 17.58 9.48 -9.41
CA VAL A 70 16.94 8.19 -9.72
C VAL A 70 15.45 8.38 -9.90
N GLN A 71 14.87 7.64 -10.83
CA GLN A 71 13.44 7.59 -11.05
C GLN A 71 12.92 6.25 -10.54
N ILE A 72 11.85 6.28 -9.75
CA ILE A 72 11.34 5.11 -9.05
C ILE A 72 9.85 4.97 -9.36
N HIS A 73 9.48 3.96 -10.13
CA HIS A 73 8.08 3.54 -10.29
C HIS A 73 7.69 2.63 -9.12
N LEU A 74 6.52 2.87 -8.54
CA LEU A 74 6.01 2.06 -7.44
C LEU A 74 4.49 2.13 -7.31
N LYS A 75 3.92 1.24 -6.49
CA LYS A 75 2.54 1.27 -6.04
C LYS A 75 2.44 1.45 -4.54
N ALA A 76 1.72 2.47 -4.09
CA ALA A 76 1.52 2.77 -2.67
C ALA A 76 0.20 3.52 -2.42
N SER A 77 -0.18 3.71 -1.16
CA SER A 77 -1.26 4.63 -0.81
C SER A 77 -0.86 6.07 -1.13
N GLN A 78 -1.86 6.95 -1.30
CA GLN A 78 -1.60 8.38 -1.57
C GLN A 78 -0.74 9.02 -0.46
N SER A 79 -1.00 8.70 0.80
CA SER A 79 -0.24 9.23 1.93
C SER A 79 1.25 8.91 1.86
N ILE A 80 1.60 7.71 1.40
CA ILE A 80 2.99 7.26 1.25
C ILE A 80 3.64 7.93 0.03
N ILE A 81 2.90 8.09 -1.08
CA ILE A 81 3.37 8.85 -2.25
C ILE A 81 3.71 10.28 -1.86
N ASP A 82 2.85 10.93 -1.07
CA ASP A 82 3.04 12.30 -0.61
C ASP A 82 4.24 12.39 0.36
N GLU A 83 4.40 11.44 1.29
CA GLU A 83 5.57 11.32 2.17
C GLU A 83 6.87 11.26 1.36
N LEU A 84 6.97 10.34 0.40
CA LEU A 84 8.15 10.14 -0.44
C LEU A 84 8.46 11.38 -1.30
N THR A 85 7.41 12.02 -1.84
CA THR A 85 7.55 13.26 -2.61
C THR A 85 8.08 14.40 -1.76
N ASN A 86 7.68 14.48 -0.48
CA ASN A 86 8.16 15.51 0.42
C ASN A 86 9.63 15.32 0.82
N ILE A 87 10.14 14.09 0.93
CA ILE A 87 11.57 13.83 1.17
C ILE A 87 12.41 14.44 0.03
N SER A 88 11.98 14.29 -1.22
CA SER A 88 12.64 14.89 -2.39
C SER A 88 12.65 16.43 -2.32
N ARG A 89 11.57 17.05 -1.83
CA ARG A 89 11.39 18.52 -1.80
C ARG A 89 12.13 19.21 -0.67
N VAL A 90 12.25 18.60 0.51
CA VAL A 90 12.77 19.25 1.73
C VAL A 90 14.22 19.76 1.60
N LYS A 91 14.97 19.31 0.59
CA LYS A 91 16.35 19.78 0.37
C LYS A 91 16.66 20.25 -1.06
N GLY A 92 15.63 20.36 -1.90
CA GLY A 92 15.71 20.99 -3.21
C GLY A 92 15.46 22.50 -3.14
N ASN A 93 16.10 23.22 -2.21
CA ASN A 93 16.10 24.69 -2.24
C ASN A 93 17.04 25.15 -3.37
N LEU A 94 16.60 24.97 -4.62
CA LEU A 94 17.03 25.83 -5.71
C LEU A 94 16.39 27.19 -5.44
N ARG A 95 17.19 28.06 -4.80
CA ARG A 95 17.03 29.51 -4.61
C ARG A 95 15.69 30.14 -4.99
#